data_AF-A0A1V6EA61-F1
#
_entry.id   AF-A0A1V6EA61-F1
#
_cell.length_a   1.000
_cell.length_b   1.000
_cell.length_c   1.000
_cell.angle_alpha   90.00
_cell.angle_beta   90.00
_cell.angle_gamma   90.00
#
_symmetry.space_group_name_H-M   'P 1'
#
loop_
_entity.id
_entity.type
_entity.pdbx_description
1 polymer ?
#
loop_
_entity_poly.entity_id
_entity_poly.type
_entity_poly.pdbx_seq_one_letter_code
_entity_poly.pdbx_strand_id
1 'polypeptide(L)'
;MTYPGMIGLDGGVNERGLEMMTQLSSMRQESMAGCGIAVFTRLLLTHAASLDDAIEIFSATPRCAGIAYHVADAGAKTAAVVETSAKMVCVRYPEPGVKALWQTNHSNCYPGWMGYTGYNMVADQAPVNDLKDIGTIERWQTSLREPYNFFVQAPSRFERYRELLHEYYGNITVENAVRILGDCYDPYTKMNRPRNFPSWTNNILCTICALYPDFTYQAEAPVGEFKAHVGNMWSLVAYPETGDMWLAINDFPAQYGGYEHFNLKELLRRFR
;
A
#
# COMPACT_ATOMS: atom_id res chain seq x y z
N MET A 1 -2.65 -5.61 -11.38
CA MET A 1 -3.97 -5.07 -11.02
C MET A 1 -4.12 -3.67 -11.61
N THR A 2 -5.17 -3.44 -12.39
CA THR A 2 -5.50 -2.14 -12.99
C THR A 2 -6.98 -2.09 -13.34
N TYR A 3 -7.55 -0.90 -13.50
CA TYR A 3 -8.92 -0.74 -13.98
C TYR A 3 -8.99 -0.81 -15.52
N PRO A 4 -10.13 -1.22 -16.09
CA PRO A 4 -10.35 -1.17 -17.53
C PRO A 4 -10.00 0.20 -18.11
N GLY A 5 -9.21 0.22 -19.19
CA GLY A 5 -8.77 1.45 -19.85
C GLY A 5 -7.42 2.00 -19.36
N MET A 6 -6.81 1.44 -18.33
CA MET A 6 -5.48 1.82 -17.87
C MET A 6 -4.41 0.76 -18.18
N ILE A 7 -3.18 1.23 -18.38
CA ILE A 7 -2.00 0.38 -18.68
C ILE A 7 -1.31 -0.17 -17.43
N GLY A 8 -1.69 0.34 -16.26
CA GLY A 8 -1.15 0.06 -14.93
C GLY A 8 -1.80 0.99 -13.90
N LEU A 9 -1.86 0.60 -12.63
CA LEU A 9 -2.20 1.51 -11.53
C LEU A 9 -1.72 0.94 -10.19
N ASP A 10 -2.33 -0.15 -9.75
CA ASP A 10 -2.22 -0.62 -8.38
C ASP A 10 -0.94 -1.41 -8.11
N GLY A 11 -0.49 -2.19 -9.11
CA GLY A 11 0.71 -3.01 -9.02
C GLY A 11 0.59 -4.34 -9.75
N GLY A 12 1.51 -5.26 -9.52
CA GLY A 12 1.51 -6.60 -10.11
C GLY A 12 2.83 -7.35 -9.90
N VAL A 13 2.93 -8.49 -10.59
CA VAL A 13 4.11 -9.36 -10.61
C VAL A 13 4.53 -9.57 -12.05
N ASN A 14 5.84 -9.63 -12.33
CA ASN A 14 6.37 -9.90 -13.67
C ASN A 14 7.03 -11.28 -13.80
N GLU A 15 7.42 -11.65 -15.02
CA GLU A 15 8.03 -12.97 -15.31
C GLU A 15 9.42 -13.17 -14.68
N ARG A 16 10.05 -12.10 -14.18
CA ARG A 16 11.34 -12.14 -13.50
C ARG A 16 11.21 -12.40 -12.00
N GLY A 17 9.98 -12.51 -11.49
CA GLY A 17 9.73 -12.68 -10.05
C GLY A 17 9.91 -11.38 -9.28
N LEU A 18 9.77 -10.24 -9.95
CA LEU A 18 9.64 -8.93 -9.31
C LEU A 18 8.16 -8.66 -9.06
N GLU A 19 7.85 -8.22 -7.85
CA GLU A 19 6.56 -7.65 -7.49
C GLU A 19 6.72 -6.15 -7.27
N MET A 20 5.69 -5.40 -7.65
CA MET A 20 5.53 -4.04 -7.16
C MET A 20 4.07 -3.68 -6.91
N MET A 21 3.81 -2.94 -5.84
CA MET A 21 2.47 -2.45 -5.47
C MET A 21 2.55 -1.00 -5.02
N THR A 22 1.44 -0.29 -5.13
CA THR A 22 1.34 1.14 -4.83
C THR A 22 0.45 1.39 -3.64
N GLN A 23 0.84 2.35 -2.82
CA GLN A 23 0.04 2.87 -1.74
C GLN A 23 0.08 4.40 -1.82
N LEU A 24 -1.10 5.05 -1.81
CA LEU A 24 -1.16 6.50 -1.78
C LEU A 24 -0.36 7.03 -0.59
N SER A 25 0.53 7.99 -0.82
CA SER A 25 1.33 8.61 0.24
C SER A 25 1.48 10.09 -0.10
N SER A 26 0.40 10.86 0.07
CA SER A 26 0.32 12.25 -0.39
C SER A 26 1.43 13.11 0.21
N MET A 27 2.09 13.93 -0.61
CA MET A 27 3.22 14.78 -0.21
C MET A 27 2.92 16.24 -0.51
N ARG A 28 3.63 17.17 0.13
CA ARG A 28 3.51 18.60 -0.20
C ARG A 28 4.05 18.95 -1.60
N GLN A 29 4.92 18.10 -2.15
CA GLN A 29 5.58 18.31 -3.44
C GLN A 29 4.95 17.39 -4.49
N GLU A 30 3.99 17.95 -5.22
CA GLU A 30 3.24 17.29 -6.30
C GLU A 30 3.41 18.10 -7.60
N SER A 31 3.30 17.45 -8.75
CA SER A 31 3.51 18.08 -10.06
C SER A 31 2.70 17.36 -11.15
N MET A 32 2.15 18.13 -12.09
CA MET A 32 1.57 17.58 -13.32
C MET A 32 2.64 17.20 -14.36
N ALA A 33 3.87 17.67 -14.18
CA ALA A 33 5.00 17.27 -15.01
C ALA A 33 5.65 15.99 -14.48
N GLY A 34 6.08 15.11 -15.39
CA GLY A 34 6.72 13.84 -15.10
C GLY A 34 5.85 12.63 -15.41
N CYS A 35 6.22 11.48 -14.88
CA CYS A 35 5.51 10.22 -15.08
C CYS A 35 4.50 10.00 -13.94
N GLY A 36 3.25 9.74 -14.33
CA GLY A 36 2.20 9.32 -13.41
C GLY A 36 2.33 7.86 -12.97
N ILE A 37 1.56 7.50 -11.95
CA ILE A 37 1.56 6.18 -11.29
C ILE A 37 1.37 5.02 -12.29
N ALA A 38 0.43 5.19 -13.24
CA ALA A 38 0.13 4.19 -14.26
C ALA A 38 1.33 3.89 -15.17
N VAL A 39 2.07 4.94 -15.55
CA VAL A 39 3.27 4.83 -16.37
C VAL A 39 4.40 4.17 -15.58
N PHE A 40 4.63 4.57 -14.33
CA PHE A 40 5.63 3.93 -13.46
C PHE A 40 5.35 2.45 -13.24
N THR A 41 4.10 2.11 -12.91
CA THR A 41 3.67 0.71 -12.74
C THR A 41 4.02 -0.10 -13.98
N ARG A 42 3.70 0.42 -15.17
CA ARG A 42 4.00 -0.27 -16.42
C ARG A 42 5.51 -0.37 -16.69
N LEU A 43 6.24 0.72 -16.48
CA LEU A 43 7.68 0.80 -16.69
C LEU A 43 8.42 -0.22 -15.82
N LEU A 44 8.10 -0.28 -14.53
CA LEU A 44 8.69 -1.23 -13.58
C LEU A 44 8.36 -2.68 -13.95
N LEU A 45 7.08 -3.00 -14.14
CA LEU A 45 6.66 -4.37 -14.43
C LEU A 45 7.20 -4.90 -15.77
N THR A 46 7.52 -4.00 -16.72
CA THR A 46 8.06 -4.38 -18.03
C THR A 46 9.59 -4.44 -18.06
N HIS A 47 10.28 -3.57 -17.31
CA HIS A 47 11.72 -3.35 -17.50
C HIS A 47 12.59 -3.70 -16.29
N ALA A 48 12.05 -3.71 -15.07
CA ALA A 48 12.83 -4.07 -13.89
C ALA A 48 12.92 -5.59 -13.75
N ALA A 49 14.14 -6.10 -13.55
CA ALA A 49 14.40 -7.50 -13.24
C ALA A 49 14.83 -7.71 -11.78
N SER A 50 15.20 -6.62 -11.09
CA SER A 50 15.68 -6.61 -9.71
C SER A 50 15.17 -5.40 -8.93
N LEU A 51 15.38 -5.42 -7.61
CA LEU A 51 15.11 -4.27 -6.75
C LEU A 51 15.94 -3.04 -7.16
N ASP A 52 17.20 -3.23 -7.53
CA ASP A 52 18.09 -2.14 -7.94
C ASP A 52 17.63 -1.48 -9.24
N ASP A 53 17.18 -2.28 -10.23
CA ASP A 53 16.60 -1.74 -11.46
C ASP A 53 15.36 -0.87 -11.16
N ALA A 54 14.52 -1.31 -10.23
CA ALA A 54 13.34 -0.56 -9.82
C ALA A 54 13.71 0.79 -9.17
N ILE A 55 14.69 0.78 -8.25
CA ILE A 55 15.19 1.99 -7.58
C ILE A 55 15.82 2.95 -8.61
N GLU A 56 16.58 2.44 -9.56
CA GLU A 56 17.18 3.24 -10.63
C GLU A 56 16.10 3.89 -11.50
N ILE A 57 15.06 3.14 -11.89
CA ILE A 57 13.92 3.69 -12.64
C ILE A 57 13.26 4.85 -11.89
N PHE A 58 13.01 4.72 -10.58
CA PHE A 58 12.44 5.81 -9.79
C PHE A 58 13.37 7.02 -9.71
N SER A 59 14.68 6.80 -9.62
CA SER A 59 15.68 7.85 -9.47
C SER A 59 15.91 8.62 -10.78
N ALA A 60 15.92 7.91 -11.91
CA ALA A 60 16.18 8.46 -13.24
C ALA A 60 14.95 9.08 -13.91
N THR A 61 13.75 8.64 -13.54
CA THR A 61 12.50 9.09 -14.19
C THR A 61 11.82 10.18 -13.35
N PRO A 62 11.44 11.33 -13.94
CA PRO A 62 10.69 12.36 -13.22
C PRO A 62 9.35 11.82 -12.69
N ARG A 63 8.99 12.13 -11.44
CA ARG A 63 7.71 11.72 -10.84
C ARG A 63 6.74 12.88 -10.76
N CYS A 64 5.46 12.55 -10.78
CA CYS A 64 4.39 13.50 -10.51
C CYS A 64 4.08 13.62 -9.01
N ALA A 65 4.06 12.50 -8.28
CA ALA A 65 3.29 12.43 -7.06
C ALA A 65 3.87 11.64 -5.89
N GLY A 66 3.29 11.93 -4.72
CA GLY A 66 3.45 11.24 -3.45
C GLY A 66 2.89 9.81 -3.46
N ILE A 67 3.76 8.80 -3.57
CA ILE A 67 3.38 7.38 -3.58
C ILE A 67 4.45 6.56 -2.85
N ALA A 68 4.01 5.57 -2.08
CA ALA A 68 4.88 4.52 -1.58
C ALA A 68 4.76 3.29 -2.47
N TYR A 69 5.87 2.91 -3.11
CA TYR A 69 5.97 1.74 -3.95
C TYR A 69 6.62 0.61 -3.16
N HIS A 70 5.88 -0.46 -2.95
CA HIS A 70 6.40 -1.70 -2.40
C HIS A 70 7.05 -2.44 -3.55
N VAL A 71 8.30 -2.88 -3.38
CA VAL A 71 9.01 -3.64 -4.40
C VAL A 71 9.67 -4.84 -3.73
N ALA A 72 9.40 -6.03 -4.25
CA ALA A 72 10.03 -7.26 -3.81
C ALA A 72 10.67 -8.00 -4.99
N ASP A 73 11.93 -8.37 -4.81
CA ASP A 73 12.69 -9.22 -5.72
C ASP A 73 12.80 -10.62 -5.10
N ALA A 74 12.05 -11.56 -5.66
CA ALA A 74 12.03 -12.91 -5.13
C ALA A 74 13.26 -13.74 -5.51
N GLY A 75 14.05 -13.33 -6.52
CA GLY A 75 15.30 -13.98 -6.90
C GLY A 75 16.42 -13.64 -5.92
N ALA A 76 16.58 -12.35 -5.62
CA ALA A 76 17.56 -11.88 -4.63
C ALA A 76 17.09 -12.02 -3.17
N LYS A 77 15.79 -12.28 -2.95
CA LYS A 77 15.15 -12.27 -1.62
C LYS A 77 15.31 -10.92 -0.90
N THR A 78 15.22 -9.84 -1.67
CA THR A 78 15.30 -8.47 -1.18
C THR A 78 13.99 -7.74 -1.41
N ALA A 79 13.72 -6.73 -0.60
CA ALA A 79 12.56 -5.88 -0.76
C ALA A 79 12.87 -4.48 -0.23
N ALA A 80 12.18 -3.49 -0.76
CA ALA A 80 12.16 -2.14 -0.21
C ALA A 80 10.81 -1.47 -0.42
N VAL A 81 10.55 -0.44 0.36
CA VAL A 81 9.50 0.54 0.08
C VAL A 81 10.19 1.79 -0.45
N VAL A 82 9.89 2.15 -1.70
CA VAL A 82 10.37 3.36 -2.34
C VAL A 82 9.28 4.43 -2.21
N GLU A 83 9.50 5.40 -1.32
CA GLU A 83 8.60 6.53 -1.14
C GLU A 83 9.05 7.69 -2.04
N THR A 84 8.16 8.16 -2.89
CA THR A 84 8.45 9.26 -3.83
C THR A 84 7.61 10.48 -3.54
N SER A 85 8.11 11.64 -3.96
CA SER A 85 7.33 12.84 -4.29
C SER A 85 7.77 13.34 -5.67
N ALA A 86 7.22 14.45 -6.15
CA ALA A 86 7.72 15.10 -7.37
C ALA A 86 9.20 15.50 -7.29
N LYS A 87 9.78 15.62 -6.08
CA LYS A 87 11.15 16.09 -5.87
C LYS A 87 12.07 15.05 -5.25
N MET A 88 11.56 14.21 -4.36
CA MET A 88 12.37 13.24 -3.63
C MET A 88 12.06 11.79 -4.00
N VAL A 89 13.06 10.93 -3.85
CA VAL A 89 12.96 9.47 -3.86
C VAL A 89 13.69 8.99 -2.61
N CYS A 90 13.02 8.19 -1.79
CA CYS A 90 13.56 7.66 -0.55
C CYS A 90 13.32 6.16 -0.52
N VAL A 91 14.33 5.40 -0.12
CA VAL A 91 14.27 3.93 -0.10
C VAL A 91 14.37 3.45 1.34
N ARG A 92 13.38 2.68 1.77
CA ARG A 92 13.36 2.05 3.09
C ARG A 92 13.45 0.54 2.94
N TYR A 93 14.51 -0.02 3.51
CA TYR A 93 14.72 -1.45 3.62
C TYR A 93 14.09 -2.00 4.91
N PRO A 94 13.95 -3.33 5.06
CA PRO A 94 13.63 -3.96 6.33
C PRO A 94 14.60 -3.52 7.44
N GLU A 95 14.10 -3.44 8.67
CA GLU A 95 14.94 -3.16 9.83
C GLU A 95 16.00 -4.26 10.01
N PRO A 96 17.23 -3.94 10.49
CA PRO A 96 18.25 -4.95 10.71
C PRO A 96 17.76 -6.14 11.54
N GLY A 97 17.93 -7.36 11.01
CA GLY A 97 17.48 -8.59 11.67
C GLY A 97 16.02 -8.96 11.43
N VAL A 98 15.23 -8.09 10.79
CA VAL A 98 13.81 -8.33 10.47
C VAL A 98 13.66 -8.65 8.99
N LYS A 99 13.03 -9.79 8.68
CA LYS A 99 12.74 -10.27 7.32
C LYS A 99 11.30 -9.94 6.88
N ALA A 100 10.82 -8.76 7.26
CA ALA A 100 9.49 -8.29 6.94
C ALA A 100 9.52 -6.78 6.74
N LEU A 101 8.67 -6.31 5.84
CA LEU A 101 8.52 -4.90 5.52
C LEU A 101 7.05 -4.63 5.22
N TRP A 102 6.51 -3.56 5.79
CA TRP A 102 5.14 -3.15 5.55
C TRP A 102 5.05 -1.63 5.48
N GLN A 103 3.94 -1.17 4.93
CA GLN A 103 3.68 0.23 4.67
C GLN A 103 2.17 0.42 4.55
N THR A 104 1.70 1.61 4.89
CA THR A 104 0.31 2.05 4.68
C THR A 104 0.35 3.40 3.97
N ASN A 105 -0.50 4.36 4.32
CA ASN A 105 -0.60 5.61 3.58
C ASN A 105 0.18 6.78 4.19
N HIS A 106 0.72 6.61 5.40
CA HIS A 106 1.64 7.59 5.95
C HIS A 106 3.09 7.21 5.66
N SER A 107 3.95 8.21 5.45
CA SER A 107 5.37 8.03 5.21
C SER A 107 6.05 7.41 6.42
N ASN A 108 6.98 6.48 6.19
CA ASN A 108 7.81 5.89 7.23
C ASN A 108 9.31 6.20 7.04
N CYS A 109 9.65 6.99 6.03
CA CYS A 109 10.98 7.53 5.80
C CYS A 109 11.29 8.70 6.78
N TYR A 110 11.36 8.39 8.07
CA TYR A 110 11.79 9.29 9.16
C TYR A 110 13.17 8.86 9.66
N PRO A 111 14.21 9.71 9.70
CA PRO A 111 15.55 9.33 10.16
C PRO A 111 15.56 8.78 11.59
N GLY A 112 16.07 7.55 11.76
CA GLY A 112 16.08 6.80 13.02
C GLY A 112 14.88 5.88 13.23
N TRP A 113 13.82 5.99 12.42
CA TRP A 113 12.69 5.07 12.48
C TRP A 113 12.97 3.80 11.70
N MET A 114 12.85 2.64 12.35
CA MET A 114 13.06 1.31 11.75
C MET A 114 14.39 1.19 10.98
N GLY A 115 15.45 1.82 11.49
CA GLY A 115 16.78 1.80 10.88
C GLY A 115 16.95 2.69 9.63
N TYR A 116 15.95 3.49 9.25
CA TYR A 116 16.05 4.41 8.10
C TYR A 116 16.96 5.61 8.40
N THR A 117 17.79 6.05 7.45
CA THR A 117 18.77 7.13 7.64
C THR A 117 18.75 8.24 6.57
N GLY A 118 17.81 8.16 5.62
CA GLY A 118 17.75 9.07 4.47
C GLY A 118 17.03 10.40 4.72
N TYR A 119 16.51 11.02 3.67
CA TYR A 119 15.72 12.25 3.76
C TYR A 119 14.43 12.05 4.56
N ASN A 120 14.05 13.04 5.37
CA ASN A 120 12.84 13.00 6.18
C ASN A 120 11.58 13.30 5.33
N MET A 121 11.01 12.28 4.72
CA MET A 121 9.76 12.41 3.94
C MET A 121 8.54 12.67 4.82
N VAL A 122 8.59 12.31 6.11
CA VAL A 122 7.52 12.66 7.06
C VAL A 122 7.38 14.18 7.18
N ALA A 123 8.48 14.94 7.07
CA ALA A 123 8.41 16.41 7.05
C ALA A 123 7.70 16.97 5.81
N ASP A 124 7.78 16.26 4.68
CA ASP A 124 7.06 16.62 3.45
C ASP A 124 5.58 16.24 3.52
N GLN A 125 5.23 15.18 4.25
CA GLN A 125 3.85 14.74 4.44
C GLN A 125 3.14 15.46 5.59
N ALA A 126 3.86 15.92 6.62
CA ALA A 126 3.30 16.56 7.80
C ALA A 126 2.26 17.66 7.51
N PRO A 127 2.49 18.63 6.61
CA PRO A 127 1.47 19.65 6.29
C PRO A 127 0.27 19.09 5.52
N VAL A 128 0.41 17.97 4.82
CA VAL A 128 -0.70 17.33 4.08
C VAL A 128 -1.61 16.54 5.02
N ASN A 129 -1.00 15.91 6.02
CA ASN A 129 -1.71 15.12 7.04
C ASN A 129 -2.04 15.94 8.29
N ASP A 130 -1.82 17.26 8.30
CA ASP A 130 -2.03 18.15 9.45
C ASP A 130 -1.39 17.64 10.76
N LEU A 131 -0.15 17.14 10.67
CA LEU A 131 0.57 16.60 11.83
C LEU A 131 1.09 17.74 12.71
N LYS A 132 0.74 17.73 14.00
CA LYS A 132 1.06 18.81 14.95
C LYS A 132 2.54 18.95 15.29
N ASP A 133 3.21 17.85 15.60
CA ASP A 133 4.62 17.86 15.99
C ASP A 133 5.32 16.60 15.47
N ILE A 134 6.41 16.82 14.72
CA ILE A 134 7.26 15.78 14.16
C ILE A 134 8.74 15.95 14.59
N GLY A 135 9.00 16.72 15.64
CA GLY A 135 10.35 17.05 16.10
C GLY A 135 11.11 15.86 16.70
N THR A 136 10.38 14.83 17.16
CA THR A 136 10.94 13.52 17.54
C THR A 136 10.05 12.41 17.01
N ILE A 137 10.59 11.18 16.97
CA ILE A 137 9.84 9.99 16.56
C ILE A 137 8.59 9.82 17.44
N GLU A 138 8.72 9.98 18.75
CA GLU A 138 7.62 9.81 19.71
C GLU A 138 6.51 10.83 19.48
N ARG A 139 6.88 12.09 19.20
CA ARG A 139 5.93 13.17 18.92
C ARG A 139 5.25 12.98 17.58
N TRP A 140 5.98 12.55 16.56
CA TRP A 140 5.42 12.20 15.26
C TRP A 140 4.38 11.07 15.39
N GLN A 141 4.75 9.96 16.06
CA GLN A 141 3.84 8.83 16.29
C GLN A 141 2.62 9.24 17.13
N THR A 142 2.78 10.16 18.08
CA THR A 142 1.65 10.75 18.83
C THR A 142 0.74 11.58 17.91
N SER A 143 1.31 12.40 17.03
CA SER A 143 0.55 13.21 16.06
C SER A 143 -0.26 12.35 15.08
N LEU A 144 0.27 11.20 14.65
CA LEU A 144 -0.47 10.25 13.80
C LEU A 144 -1.75 9.72 14.49
N ARG A 145 -1.72 9.57 15.82
CA ARG A 145 -2.80 8.97 16.62
C ARG A 145 -3.85 9.99 17.08
N GLU A 146 -3.75 11.24 16.65
CA GLU A 146 -4.63 12.28 17.15
C GLU A 146 -6.10 12.02 16.75
N PRO A 147 -7.03 11.78 17.70
CA PRO A 147 -8.38 11.30 17.38
C PRO A 147 -9.22 12.22 16.50
N TYR A 148 -8.91 13.52 16.46
CA TYR A 148 -9.67 14.53 15.72
C TYR A 148 -8.98 15.03 14.45
N ASN A 149 -7.86 14.40 14.05
CA ASN A 149 -7.27 14.69 12.76
C ASN A 149 -7.96 13.85 11.67
N PHE A 150 -8.57 14.52 10.70
CA PHE A 150 -9.32 13.88 9.61
C PHE A 150 -8.48 13.66 8.34
N PHE A 151 -7.24 14.14 8.33
CA PHE A 151 -6.34 14.10 7.18
C PHE A 151 -5.32 12.96 7.27
N VAL A 152 -4.99 12.47 8.48
CA VAL A 152 -4.02 11.36 8.62
C VAL A 152 -4.52 10.10 7.93
N GLN A 153 -3.64 9.53 7.11
CA GLN A 153 -3.97 8.40 6.26
C GLN A 153 -3.66 7.06 6.96
N ALA A 154 -4.68 6.54 7.66
CA ALA A 154 -4.78 5.17 8.21
C ALA A 154 -3.56 4.59 8.99
N PRO A 155 -3.06 5.29 10.02
CA PRO A 155 -1.96 4.84 10.86
C PRO A 155 -2.23 3.56 11.66
N SER A 156 -3.48 3.31 12.10
CA SER A 156 -3.83 2.09 12.86
C SER A 156 -3.50 0.81 12.10
N ARG A 157 -3.73 0.77 10.78
CA ARG A 157 -3.36 -0.37 9.93
C ARG A 157 -1.87 -0.69 9.98
N PHE A 158 -1.01 0.32 10.07
CA PHE A 158 0.43 0.09 10.12
C PHE A 158 0.83 -0.61 11.42
N GLU A 159 0.23 -0.20 12.54
CA GLU A 159 0.44 -0.85 13.84
C GLU A 159 -0.14 -2.26 13.85
N ARG A 160 -1.32 -2.45 13.25
CA ARG A 160 -1.94 -3.77 13.15
C ARG A 160 -1.14 -4.72 12.27
N TYR A 161 -0.62 -4.25 11.14
CA TYR A 161 0.29 -5.04 10.31
C TYR A 161 1.53 -5.45 11.09
N ARG A 162 2.14 -4.54 11.87
CA ARG A 162 3.28 -4.88 12.72
C ARG A 162 2.96 -6.01 13.72
N GLU A 163 1.84 -5.91 14.43
CA GLU A 163 1.41 -6.94 15.39
C GLU A 163 1.28 -8.30 14.73
N LEU A 164 0.54 -8.36 13.61
CA LEU A 164 0.26 -9.59 12.90
C LEU A 164 1.51 -10.18 12.22
N LEU A 165 2.35 -9.34 11.61
CA LEU A 165 3.61 -9.81 11.00
C LEU A 165 4.57 -10.36 12.06
N HIS A 166 4.56 -9.80 13.27
CA HIS A 166 5.33 -10.35 14.39
C HIS A 166 4.72 -11.66 14.90
N GLU A 167 3.40 -11.73 15.05
CA GLU A 167 2.68 -12.95 15.46
C GLU A 167 2.96 -14.14 14.51
N TYR A 168 2.93 -13.89 13.20
CA TYR A 168 3.16 -14.90 12.17
C TYR A 168 4.61 -14.94 11.66
N TYR A 169 5.56 -14.30 12.34
CA TYR A 169 6.93 -14.19 11.84
C TYR A 169 7.57 -15.57 11.62
N GLY A 170 8.12 -15.79 10.42
CA GLY A 170 8.66 -17.09 10.00
C GLY A 170 7.61 -18.14 9.61
N ASN A 171 6.32 -17.83 9.70
CA ASN A 171 5.21 -18.72 9.35
C ASN A 171 4.11 -18.01 8.54
N ILE A 172 4.49 -17.09 7.65
CA ILE A 172 3.55 -16.42 6.73
C ILE A 172 3.27 -17.34 5.55
N THR A 173 2.42 -18.35 5.79
CA THR A 173 1.81 -19.17 4.74
C THR A 173 0.72 -18.38 4.00
N VAL A 174 0.18 -18.92 2.91
CA VAL A 174 -0.95 -18.30 2.19
C VAL A 174 -2.15 -18.12 3.11
N GLU A 175 -2.48 -19.13 3.91
CA GLU A 175 -3.61 -19.08 4.84
C GLU A 175 -3.43 -17.98 5.89
N ASN A 176 -2.22 -17.83 6.43
CA ASN A 176 -1.91 -16.78 7.39
C ASN A 176 -1.89 -15.40 6.72
N ALA A 177 -1.34 -15.27 5.50
CA ALA A 177 -1.39 -14.02 4.75
C ALA A 177 -2.84 -13.57 4.46
N VAL A 178 -3.70 -14.51 4.06
CA VAL A 178 -5.14 -14.27 3.85
C VAL A 178 -5.82 -13.80 5.15
N ARG A 179 -5.48 -14.39 6.30
CA ARG A 179 -5.98 -13.95 7.61
C ARG A 179 -5.52 -12.53 7.94
N ILE A 180 -4.24 -12.21 7.69
CA ILE A 180 -3.69 -10.86 7.92
C ILE A 180 -4.44 -9.83 7.08
N LEU A 181 -4.59 -10.09 5.78
CA LEU A 181 -5.25 -9.18 4.84
C LEU A 181 -6.78 -9.08 5.05
N GLY A 182 -7.37 -10.07 5.70
CA GLY A 182 -8.78 -10.10 6.10
C GLY A 182 -9.06 -9.54 7.50
N ASP A 183 -8.05 -9.04 8.22
CA ASP A 183 -8.19 -8.61 9.62
C ASP A 183 -9.04 -7.33 9.76
N CYS A 184 -10.05 -7.41 10.62
CA CYS A 184 -10.98 -6.33 10.95
C CYS A 184 -10.72 -5.75 12.36
N TYR A 185 -9.54 -5.96 12.96
CA TYR A 185 -9.25 -5.44 14.30
C TYR A 185 -8.60 -4.06 14.25
N ASP A 186 -9.14 -3.13 15.04
CA ASP A 186 -8.61 -1.78 15.20
C ASP A 186 -7.79 -1.69 16.50
N PRO A 187 -6.45 -1.51 16.43
CA PRO A 187 -5.59 -1.49 17.61
C PRO A 187 -5.81 -0.26 18.52
N TYR A 188 -6.41 0.82 18.03
CA TYR A 188 -6.61 2.03 18.83
C TYR A 188 -7.86 1.94 19.71
N THR A 189 -8.95 1.39 19.16
CA THR A 189 -10.17 1.13 19.94
C THR A 189 -10.18 -0.24 20.62
N LYS A 190 -9.29 -1.14 20.22
CA LYS A 190 -9.21 -2.54 20.65
C LYS A 190 -10.48 -3.34 20.32
N MET A 191 -11.14 -2.98 19.23
CA MET A 191 -12.38 -3.62 18.78
C MET A 191 -12.16 -4.41 17.51
N ASN A 192 -12.76 -5.59 17.43
CA ASN A 192 -12.94 -6.30 16.17
C ASN A 192 -14.22 -5.76 15.50
N ARG A 193 -14.09 -5.19 14.30
CA ARG A 193 -15.20 -4.59 13.56
C ARG A 193 -16.07 -5.69 12.96
N PRO A 194 -17.39 -5.67 13.18
CA PRO A 194 -18.29 -6.61 12.52
C PRO A 194 -18.20 -6.47 11.00
N ARG A 195 -18.29 -7.59 10.28
CA ARG A 195 -18.18 -7.68 8.82
C ARG A 195 -19.01 -6.65 8.05
N ASN A 196 -20.24 -6.39 8.51
CA ASN A 196 -21.18 -5.51 7.81
C ASN A 196 -21.33 -4.15 8.51
N PHE A 197 -20.40 -3.78 9.39
CA PHE A 197 -20.45 -2.51 10.11
C PHE A 197 -19.37 -1.55 9.57
N PRO A 198 -19.76 -0.53 8.81
CA PRO A 198 -18.80 0.40 8.24
C PRO A 198 -18.07 1.21 9.31
N SER A 199 -16.82 1.56 9.04
CA SER A 199 -16.01 2.47 9.84
C SER A 199 -16.43 3.91 9.57
N TRP A 200 -17.36 4.42 10.38
CA TRP A 200 -17.88 5.79 10.31
C TRP A 200 -16.89 6.88 10.74
N THR A 201 -15.74 6.50 11.29
CA THR A 201 -14.77 7.43 11.86
C THR A 201 -13.79 7.93 10.82
N ASN A 202 -12.95 8.90 11.21
CA ASN A 202 -11.80 9.31 10.41
C ASN A 202 -10.92 8.10 10.00
N ASN A 203 -10.13 8.30 8.96
CA ASN A 203 -9.29 7.26 8.37
C ASN A 203 -8.30 6.65 9.38
N ILE A 204 -8.08 7.31 10.53
CA ILE A 204 -7.24 6.86 11.64
C ILE A 204 -7.63 5.49 12.19
N LEU A 205 -8.91 5.14 12.25
CA LEU A 205 -9.39 3.88 12.84
C LEU A 205 -9.69 2.78 11.80
N CYS A 206 -9.30 3.00 10.55
CA CYS A 206 -9.51 2.05 9.47
C CYS A 206 -8.82 0.71 9.77
N THR A 207 -9.53 -0.40 9.59
CA THR A 207 -9.00 -1.77 9.72
C THR A 207 -8.35 -2.25 8.43
N ILE A 208 -7.51 -3.29 8.48
CA ILE A 208 -6.84 -3.81 7.26
C ILE A 208 -7.85 -4.21 6.20
N CYS A 209 -8.86 -5.00 6.57
CA CYS A 209 -10.06 -5.22 5.77
C CYS A 209 -11.10 -4.14 6.10
N ALA A 210 -11.10 -3.06 5.31
CA ALA A 210 -11.91 -1.89 5.57
C ALA A 210 -13.24 -1.91 4.80
N LEU A 211 -14.31 -1.57 5.51
CA LEU A 211 -15.59 -1.16 4.94
C LEU A 211 -15.90 0.24 5.47
N TYR A 212 -16.23 1.17 4.59
CA TYR A 212 -16.61 2.54 4.94
C TYR A 212 -18.09 2.78 4.62
N PRO A 213 -18.70 3.83 5.18
CA PRO A 213 -20.08 4.19 4.85
C PRO A 213 -20.22 4.49 3.37
N ASP A 214 -21.39 4.17 2.82
CA ASP A 214 -21.73 4.57 1.46
C ASP A 214 -21.86 6.09 1.39
N PHE A 215 -21.30 6.66 0.33
CA PHE A 215 -21.45 8.08 0.04
C PHE A 215 -22.46 8.25 -1.09
N THR A 216 -23.45 9.13 -0.87
CA THR A 216 -24.40 9.52 -1.91
C THR A 216 -23.82 10.70 -2.70
N TYR A 217 -23.81 10.58 -4.01
CA TYR A 217 -23.36 11.60 -4.95
C TYR A 217 -24.50 12.02 -5.87
N GLN A 218 -24.41 13.25 -6.37
CA GLN A 218 -25.30 13.79 -7.39
C GLN A 218 -24.48 14.06 -8.64
N ALA A 219 -24.94 13.54 -9.78
CA ALA A 219 -24.38 13.82 -11.09
C ALA A 219 -25.46 14.38 -12.03
N GLU A 220 -25.02 15.07 -13.08
CA GLU A 220 -25.92 15.53 -14.13
C GLU A 220 -26.60 14.36 -14.84
N ALA A 221 -27.74 14.63 -15.46
CA ALA A 221 -28.45 13.63 -16.25
C ALA A 221 -27.55 13.07 -17.38
N PRO A 222 -27.64 11.77 -17.70
CA PRO A 222 -28.67 10.82 -17.24
C PRO A 222 -28.32 10.06 -15.95
N VAL A 223 -27.19 10.34 -15.30
CA VAL A 223 -26.72 9.55 -14.15
C VAL A 223 -27.58 9.81 -12.90
N GLY A 224 -27.82 11.07 -12.55
CA GLY A 224 -28.62 11.44 -11.38
C GLY A 224 -27.95 11.09 -10.04
N GLU A 225 -28.76 10.74 -9.04
CA GLU A 225 -28.27 10.31 -7.73
C GLU A 225 -27.73 8.88 -7.78
N PHE A 226 -26.54 8.66 -7.23
CA PHE A 226 -25.99 7.32 -7.05
C PHE A 226 -25.23 7.20 -5.73
N LYS A 227 -25.04 5.97 -5.26
CA LYS A 227 -24.22 5.67 -4.07
C LYS A 227 -22.93 4.99 -4.49
N ALA A 228 -21.82 5.38 -3.89
CA ALA A 228 -20.57 4.65 -4.02
C ALA A 228 -20.25 3.94 -2.70
N HIS A 229 -20.00 2.63 -2.81
CA HIS A 229 -19.42 1.84 -1.74
C HIS A 229 -17.93 2.15 -1.63
N VAL A 230 -17.42 2.25 -0.40
CA VAL A 230 -16.00 2.53 -0.15
C VAL A 230 -15.43 1.43 0.75
N GLY A 231 -14.30 0.87 0.36
CA GLY A 231 -13.70 -0.30 1.00
C GLY A 231 -12.59 -0.89 0.15
N ASN A 232 -12.07 -2.04 0.56
CA ASN A 232 -11.05 -2.72 -0.23
C ASN A 232 -11.66 -3.31 -1.50
N MET A 233 -11.19 -2.87 -2.67
CA MET A 233 -11.71 -3.31 -3.97
C MET A 233 -11.07 -4.61 -4.48
N TRP A 234 -9.89 -4.94 -4.00
CA TRP A 234 -9.19 -6.19 -4.28
C TRP A 234 -8.20 -6.50 -3.15
N SER A 235 -7.71 -7.74 -3.08
CA SER A 235 -6.62 -8.13 -2.18
C SER A 235 -5.79 -9.25 -2.79
N LEU A 236 -4.46 -9.17 -2.68
CA LEU A 236 -3.54 -10.08 -3.35
C LEU A 236 -2.51 -10.65 -2.38
N VAL A 237 -2.34 -11.97 -2.41
CA VAL A 237 -1.15 -12.66 -1.87
C VAL A 237 -0.39 -13.21 -3.06
N ALA A 238 0.93 -13.06 -3.10
CA ALA A 238 1.75 -13.59 -4.19
C ALA A 238 3.05 -14.20 -3.69
N TYR A 239 3.50 -15.24 -4.39
CA TYR A 239 4.84 -15.78 -4.32
C TYR A 239 5.53 -15.55 -5.67
N PRO A 240 6.20 -14.40 -5.85
CA PRO A 240 6.73 -14.02 -7.17
C PRO A 240 7.73 -15.03 -7.74
N GLU A 241 8.48 -15.73 -6.88
CA GLU A 241 9.44 -16.78 -7.29
C GLU A 241 8.76 -17.90 -8.09
N THR A 242 7.62 -18.40 -7.62
CA THR A 242 6.89 -19.49 -8.27
C THR A 242 5.92 -18.96 -9.33
N GLY A 243 5.50 -17.70 -9.19
CA GLY A 243 4.47 -17.06 -9.98
C GLY A 243 3.06 -17.31 -9.43
N ASP A 244 2.93 -17.93 -8.26
CA ASP A 244 1.63 -18.17 -7.62
C ASP A 244 1.05 -16.88 -7.06
N MET A 245 -0.25 -16.72 -7.26
CA MET A 245 -1.02 -15.56 -6.84
C MET A 245 -2.40 -16.01 -6.34
N TRP A 246 -2.86 -15.39 -5.26
CA TRP A 246 -4.19 -15.57 -4.71
C TRP A 246 -4.86 -14.21 -4.68
N LEU A 247 -5.93 -14.04 -5.46
CA LEU A 247 -6.63 -12.77 -5.63
C LEU A 247 -8.06 -12.87 -5.09
N ALA A 248 -8.41 -11.92 -4.22
CA ALA A 248 -9.78 -11.65 -3.83
C ALA A 248 -10.30 -10.43 -4.60
N ILE A 249 -11.42 -10.59 -5.30
CA ILE A 249 -12.07 -9.50 -6.09
C ILE A 249 -13.60 -9.71 -6.27
N ASN A 250 -14.16 -10.80 -5.77
CA ASN A 250 -15.52 -11.25 -6.11
C ASN A 250 -16.62 -10.79 -5.13
N ASP A 251 -16.29 -9.96 -4.14
CA ASP A 251 -17.24 -9.42 -3.15
C ASP A 251 -16.77 -8.03 -2.70
N PHE A 252 -17.50 -7.40 -1.77
CA PHE A 252 -17.17 -6.08 -1.24
C PHE A 252 -17.29 -6.00 0.30
N PRO A 253 -16.20 -5.69 1.03
CA PRO A 253 -14.81 -5.57 0.58
C PRO A 253 -14.29 -6.89 0.00
N ALA A 254 -13.32 -6.82 -0.90
CA ALA A 254 -12.88 -7.94 -1.74
C ALA A 254 -12.57 -9.24 -0.99
N GLN A 255 -11.92 -9.14 0.18
CA GLN A 255 -11.55 -10.30 1.01
C GLN A 255 -12.75 -11.18 1.39
N TYR A 256 -13.98 -10.64 1.37
CA TYR A 256 -15.20 -11.33 1.75
C TYR A 256 -15.62 -12.42 0.75
N GLY A 257 -15.17 -12.29 -0.50
CA GLY A 257 -15.44 -13.24 -1.58
C GLY A 257 -14.46 -14.42 -1.61
N GLY A 258 -13.49 -14.45 -0.70
CA GLY A 258 -12.41 -15.43 -0.72
C GLY A 258 -11.36 -15.13 -1.79
N TYR A 259 -10.33 -15.99 -1.84
CA TYR A 259 -9.18 -15.83 -2.71
C TYR A 259 -9.12 -16.94 -3.75
N GLU A 260 -9.03 -16.57 -5.02
CA GLU A 260 -8.85 -17.50 -6.14
C GLU A 260 -7.38 -17.60 -6.52
N HIS A 261 -6.90 -18.83 -6.77
CA HIS A 261 -5.51 -19.09 -7.14
C HIS A 261 -5.27 -19.00 -8.64
N PHE A 262 -4.15 -18.40 -9.00
CA PHE A 262 -3.64 -18.28 -10.35
C PHE A 262 -2.12 -18.51 -10.35
N ASN A 263 -1.57 -18.98 -11.47
CA ASN A 263 -0.12 -18.99 -11.68
C ASN A 263 0.26 -18.18 -12.93
N LEU A 264 1.07 -17.12 -12.74
CA LEU A 264 1.47 -16.21 -13.81
C LEU A 264 2.20 -16.93 -14.94
N LYS A 265 3.11 -17.85 -14.62
CA LYS A 265 3.92 -18.56 -15.62
C LYS A 265 3.04 -19.46 -16.48
N GLU A 266 2.05 -20.12 -15.90
CA GLU A 266 1.08 -20.91 -16.65
C GLU A 266 0.18 -20.06 -17.55
N LEU A 267 -0.29 -18.92 -17.04
CA LEU A 267 -1.09 -17.98 -17.83
C LEU A 267 -0.31 -17.46 -19.04
N LEU A 268 0.95 -17.07 -18.87
CA LEU A 268 1.79 -16.58 -19.96
C LEU A 268 2.07 -17.65 -21.03
N ARG A 269 2.17 -18.93 -20.68
CA ARG A 269 2.32 -20.03 -21.66
C ARG A 269 1.14 -20.14 -22.62
N ARG A 270 -0.06 -19.66 -22.25
CA ARG A 270 -1.23 -19.69 -23.14
C ARG A 270 -1.15 -18.67 -24.28
N PHE A 271 -0.22 -17.71 -24.18
CA PHE A 271 -0.01 -16.64 -25.14
C PHE A 271 1.32 -16.77 -25.91
N ARG A 272 2.06 -17.87 -25.71
CA ARG A 272 3.29 -18.21 -26.43
C ARG A 272 3.02 -19.41 -27.33
#